data_AF-A0A7W0MX22-F1
#
_entry.id   AF-A0A7W0MX22-F1
#
_cell.length_a   1.000
_cell.length_b   1.000
_cell.length_c   1.000
_cell.angle_alpha   90.00
_cell.angle_beta   90.00
_cell.angle_gamma   90.00
#
_symmetry.space_group_name_H-M   'P 1'
#
loop_
_entity.id
_entity.type
_entity.pdbx_description
1 polymer ?
#
loop_
_entity_poly.entity_id
_entity_poly.type
_entity_poly.pdbx_seq_one_letter_code
_entity_poly.pdbx_strand_id
1 'polypeptide(L)'
;MEVPRIGSRAIGRPTKGRLVNGLQLPATGPDWVTWDPILHRAPNRPWRRWGTDALLAHLVGVLRSYRAANPAAPPVLVGDLSRPFGGVFDERFGGLGHASHQNGLDVDVIYPRADRAVLPPRRVREVDRRLAQDLVDRFVAAGARFVFVGTRVRLTGPARVVQAIPHHNDHLHVRIRPPRR
;
A
#
# COMPACT_ATOMS: atom_id res chain seq x y z
N MET A 1 35.07 11.37 7.05
CA MET A 1 34.83 10.20 6.18
C MET A 1 33.35 9.91 6.19
N GLU A 2 32.64 10.25 5.12
CA GLU A 2 31.21 10.01 4.98
C GLU A 2 31.02 8.54 4.58
N VAL A 3 30.45 7.73 5.47
CA VAL A 3 30.14 6.33 5.17
C VAL A 3 29.07 6.34 4.08
N PRO A 4 29.26 5.68 2.92
CA PRO A 4 28.25 5.67 1.88
C PRO A 4 26.93 5.18 2.46
N ARG A 5 25.87 6.01 2.38
CA ARG A 5 24.51 5.54 2.68
C ARG A 5 24.18 4.45 1.66
N ILE A 6 24.31 3.20 2.07
CA ILE A 6 23.79 2.08 1.30
C ILE A 6 22.26 2.26 1.29
N GLY A 7 21.73 2.67 0.14
CA GLY A 7 20.29 2.85 -0.08
C GLY A 7 19.48 1.63 0.32
N SER A 8 18.18 1.80 0.52
CA SER A 8 17.33 0.68 0.92
C SER A 8 17.30 -0.39 -0.18
N ARG A 9 17.17 -1.66 0.19
CA ARG A 9 17.19 -2.76 -0.77
C ARG A 9 16.15 -3.82 -0.45
N ALA A 10 15.36 -4.15 -1.47
CA ALA A 10 14.56 -5.36 -1.51
C ALA A 10 15.45 -6.54 -1.96
N ILE A 11 15.53 -7.59 -1.14
CA ILE A 11 16.29 -8.80 -1.47
C ILE A 11 15.32 -9.99 -1.50
N GLY A 12 15.42 -10.81 -2.55
CA GLY A 12 14.56 -11.98 -2.73
C GLY A 12 13.16 -11.61 -3.25
N ARG A 13 12.24 -12.58 -3.17
CA ARG A 13 10.87 -12.42 -3.67
C ARG A 13 10.00 -11.72 -2.63
N PRO A 14 8.91 -11.04 -3.05
CA PRO A 14 7.94 -10.45 -2.12
C PRO A 14 7.33 -11.44 -1.11
N THR A 15 7.34 -12.75 -1.40
CA THR A 15 6.82 -13.83 -0.56
C THR A 15 7.90 -14.66 0.15
N LYS A 16 9.17 -14.35 -0.11
CA LYS A 16 10.35 -15.01 0.51
C LYS A 16 11.54 -14.07 0.35
N GLY A 17 11.56 -13.03 1.16
CA GLY A 17 12.49 -11.92 0.99
C GLY A 17 12.87 -11.25 2.30
N ARG A 18 13.73 -10.25 2.18
CA ARG A 18 14.14 -9.39 3.28
C ARG A 18 14.26 -7.95 2.80
N LEU A 19 14.04 -7.03 3.73
CA LEU A 19 14.27 -5.60 3.55
C LEU A 19 15.57 -5.22 4.25
N VAL A 20 16.47 -4.57 3.52
CA VAL A 20 17.73 -4.06 4.06
C VAL A 20 17.69 -2.54 4.02
N ASN A 21 18.12 -1.89 5.11
CA ASN A 21 18.12 -0.43 5.27
C ASN A 21 16.76 0.20 4.94
N GLY A 22 15.68 -0.49 5.33
CA GLY A 22 14.32 -0.03 5.13
C GLY A 22 14.07 1.28 5.87
N LEU A 23 13.09 2.04 5.37
CA LEU A 23 12.62 3.26 5.97
C LEU A 23 11.23 3.01 6.53
N GLN A 24 10.95 3.63 7.66
CA GLN A 24 9.62 3.61 8.25
C GLN A 24 8.80 4.77 7.65
N LEU A 25 7.62 4.46 7.10
CA LEU A 25 6.63 5.48 6.77
C LEU A 25 6.18 6.16 8.07
N PRO A 26 6.00 7.49 8.15
CA PRO A 26 5.40 8.14 9.32
C PRO A 26 3.96 7.68 9.61
N ALA A 27 3.53 7.78 10.88
CA ALA A 27 2.20 7.30 11.32
C ALA A 27 1.05 8.06 10.64
N THR A 28 1.30 9.33 10.36
CA THR A 28 0.44 10.26 9.63
C THR A 28 1.32 11.12 8.72
N GLY A 29 0.71 11.65 7.66
CA GLY A 29 1.30 12.67 6.81
C GLY A 29 0.22 13.58 6.24
N PRO A 30 0.57 14.55 5.37
CA PRO A 30 -0.39 15.51 4.84
C PRO A 30 -1.59 14.88 4.13
N ASP A 31 -1.34 13.76 3.44
CA ASP A 31 -2.32 13.11 2.55
C ASP A 31 -2.74 11.72 3.05
N TRP A 32 -2.25 11.28 4.21
CA TRP A 32 -2.50 9.92 4.71
C TRP A 32 -2.55 9.79 6.22
N VAL A 33 -3.25 8.74 6.67
CA VAL A 33 -3.17 8.20 8.02
C VAL A 33 -2.95 6.70 7.90
N THR A 34 -2.08 6.12 8.72
CA THR A 34 -1.88 4.67 8.69
C THR A 34 -2.97 3.94 9.46
N TRP A 35 -3.39 2.77 8.98
CA TRP A 35 -4.47 1.97 9.55
C TRP A 35 -3.98 0.57 9.90
N ASP A 36 -4.28 0.09 11.10
CA ASP A 36 -4.04 -1.29 11.51
C ASP A 36 -5.23 -2.16 11.08
N PRO A 37 -5.13 -2.99 10.03
CA PRO A 37 -6.23 -3.85 9.61
C PRO A 37 -6.59 -4.95 10.62
N ILE A 38 -5.69 -5.25 11.58
CA ILE A 38 -5.88 -6.33 12.55
C ILE A 38 -6.50 -5.81 13.84
N LEU A 39 -6.02 -4.66 14.32
CA LEU A 39 -6.54 -4.02 15.52
C LEU A 39 -7.66 -3.01 15.23
N HIS A 40 -8.00 -2.82 13.96
CA HIS A 40 -9.01 -1.88 13.47
C HIS A 40 -8.89 -0.48 14.07
N ARG A 41 -7.66 0.06 14.08
CA ARG A 41 -7.36 1.39 14.65
C ARG A 41 -6.30 2.15 13.86
N ALA A 42 -6.30 3.46 14.01
CA ALA A 42 -5.21 4.33 13.58
C ALA A 42 -4.42 4.86 14.80
N PRO A 43 -3.09 5.04 14.70
CA PRO A 43 -2.24 4.64 13.57
C PRO A 43 -1.96 3.13 13.54
N ASN A 44 -1.44 2.63 12.41
CA ASN A 44 -0.93 1.26 12.31
C ASN A 44 0.32 1.07 13.19
N ARG A 45 0.50 -0.14 13.74
CA ARG A 45 1.65 -0.49 14.58
C ARG A 45 2.98 -0.14 13.87
N PRO A 46 3.96 0.46 14.57
CA PRO A 46 5.23 0.89 13.98
C PRO A 46 5.96 -0.17 13.16
N TRP A 47 5.93 -1.42 13.59
CA TRP A 47 6.66 -2.51 12.94
C TRP A 47 6.01 -2.99 11.63
N ARG A 48 4.83 -2.51 11.23
CA ARG A 48 4.13 -2.91 10.00
C ARG A 48 4.27 -1.90 8.85
N ARG A 49 5.04 -0.83 9.08
CA ARG A 49 5.08 0.36 8.21
C ARG A 49 6.45 0.59 7.58
N TRP A 50 7.16 -0.47 7.21
CA TRP A 50 8.51 -0.37 6.65
C TRP A 50 8.54 -0.69 5.17
N GLY A 51 9.33 0.06 4.41
CA GLY A 51 9.44 -0.11 2.98
C GLY A 51 10.82 0.27 2.46
N THR A 52 11.04 0.03 1.17
CA THR A 52 12.15 0.66 0.47
C THR A 52 11.89 2.17 0.30
N ASP A 53 12.95 2.97 0.18
CA ASP A 53 12.90 4.37 -0.25
C ASP A 53 12.10 4.53 -1.54
N ALA A 54 12.32 3.65 -2.52
CA ALA A 54 11.56 3.62 -3.76
C ALA A 54 10.05 3.42 -3.51
N LEU A 55 9.66 2.49 -2.64
CA LEU A 55 8.25 2.27 -2.29
C LEU A 55 7.65 3.51 -1.60
N LEU A 56 8.34 4.08 -0.61
CA LEU A 56 7.82 5.24 0.12
C LEU A 56 7.70 6.48 -0.78
N ALA A 57 8.69 6.72 -1.65
CA ALA A 57 8.63 7.81 -2.62
C ALA A 57 7.48 7.63 -3.61
N HIS A 58 7.27 6.39 -4.09
CA HIS A 58 6.19 6.04 -5.00
C HIS A 58 4.82 6.28 -4.35
N LEU A 59 4.61 5.74 -3.15
CA LEU A 59 3.38 5.91 -2.37
C LEU A 59 3.10 7.40 -2.11
N VAL A 60 4.04 8.13 -1.52
CA VAL A 60 3.83 9.54 -1.15
C VAL A 60 3.59 10.41 -2.40
N GLY A 61 4.26 10.14 -3.50
CA GLY A 61 4.03 10.82 -4.77
C GLY A 61 2.61 10.61 -5.30
N VAL A 62 2.13 9.36 -5.29
CA VAL A 62 0.76 9.02 -5.69
C VAL A 62 -0.28 9.68 -4.78
N LEU A 63 -0.10 9.60 -3.45
CA LEU A 63 -1.07 10.17 -2.50
C LEU A 63 -1.16 11.70 -2.61
N ARG A 64 -0.03 12.39 -2.81
CA ARG A 64 -0.01 13.83 -3.07
C ARG A 64 -0.75 14.19 -4.36
N SER A 65 -0.49 13.44 -5.43
CA SER A 65 -1.13 13.65 -6.72
C SER A 65 -2.65 13.41 -6.63
N TYR A 66 -3.06 12.36 -5.91
CA TYR A 66 -4.45 12.04 -5.64
C TYR A 66 -5.16 13.14 -4.85
N ARG A 67 -4.54 13.66 -3.78
CA ARG A 67 -5.07 14.78 -2.99
C ARG A 67 -5.27 16.03 -3.86
N ALA A 68 -4.28 16.36 -4.71
CA ALA A 68 -4.34 17.53 -5.58
C ALA A 68 -5.52 17.48 -6.56
N ALA A 69 -5.81 16.29 -7.12
CA ALA A 69 -6.95 16.11 -8.02
C ALA A 69 -8.30 15.97 -7.31
N ASN A 70 -8.29 15.60 -6.03
CA ASN A 70 -9.50 15.40 -5.23
C ASN A 70 -9.43 16.23 -3.92
N PRO A 71 -9.52 17.57 -3.99
CA PRO A 71 -9.36 18.46 -2.83
C PRO A 71 -10.42 18.27 -1.74
N ALA A 72 -11.53 17.60 -2.03
CA ALA A 72 -12.56 17.23 -1.04
C ALA A 72 -12.43 15.80 -0.48
N ALA A 73 -11.49 14.99 -1.00
CA ALA A 73 -11.28 13.64 -0.48
C ALA A 73 -10.61 13.70 0.91
N PRO A 74 -11.02 12.82 1.84
CA PRO A 74 -10.31 12.67 3.12
C PRO A 74 -8.88 12.12 2.91
N PRO A 75 -8.01 12.19 3.95
CA PRO A 75 -6.72 11.50 3.93
C PRO A 75 -6.88 10.02 3.59
N VAL A 76 -5.97 9.49 2.77
CA VAL A 76 -5.99 8.08 2.38
C VAL A 76 -5.51 7.22 3.54
N LEU A 77 -6.22 6.13 3.83
CA LEU A 77 -5.78 5.15 4.81
C LEU A 77 -4.74 4.21 4.18
N VAL A 78 -3.55 4.17 4.77
CA VAL A 78 -2.45 3.27 4.36
C VAL A 78 -2.38 2.10 5.34
N GLY A 79 -2.56 0.89 4.82
CA GLY A 79 -2.52 -0.34 5.60
C GLY A 79 -1.10 -0.81 5.86
N ASP A 80 -0.85 -2.08 5.57
CA ASP A 80 0.45 -2.71 5.80
C ASP A 80 1.45 -2.44 4.70
N LEU A 81 2.70 -2.34 5.13
CA LEU A 81 3.89 -2.49 4.31
C LEU A 81 4.67 -3.69 4.88
N SER A 82 5.99 -3.69 4.78
CA SER A 82 6.84 -4.71 5.38
C SER A 82 7.09 -4.53 6.87
N ARG A 83 7.59 -5.61 7.46
CA ARG A 83 8.34 -5.60 8.73
C ARG A 83 9.66 -4.84 8.60
N PRO A 84 10.31 -4.40 9.70
CA PRO A 84 11.53 -3.59 9.66
C PRO A 84 12.66 -4.20 8.83
N PHE A 85 12.77 -5.53 8.88
CA PHE A 85 13.77 -6.31 8.12
C PHE A 85 13.12 -7.19 7.05
N GLY A 86 11.84 -6.96 6.74
CA GLY A 86 11.05 -7.83 5.88
C GLY A 86 10.86 -9.21 6.51
N GLY A 87 10.93 -10.27 5.68
CA GLY A 87 10.71 -11.64 6.11
C GLY A 87 9.23 -11.97 6.27
N VAL A 88 8.96 -13.16 6.80
CA VAL A 88 7.63 -13.74 6.82
C VAL A 88 6.59 -12.80 7.46
N PHE A 89 5.50 -12.59 6.74
CA PHE A 89 4.36 -11.76 7.13
C PHE A 89 3.06 -12.58 6.93
N ASP A 90 3.04 -13.78 7.48
CA ASP A 90 1.95 -14.75 7.30
C ASP A 90 0.82 -14.56 8.33
N GLU A 91 0.05 -15.62 8.55
CA GLU A 91 -1.09 -15.66 9.45
C GLU A 91 -0.77 -15.20 10.88
N ARG A 92 0.47 -15.41 11.35
CA ARG A 92 0.93 -14.94 12.66
C ARG A 92 0.89 -13.42 12.81
N PHE A 93 0.84 -12.70 11.68
CA PHE A 93 0.95 -11.25 11.60
C PHE A 93 -0.27 -10.57 10.96
N GLY A 94 -1.36 -11.31 10.68
CA GLY A 94 -2.58 -10.69 10.17
C GLY A 94 -3.46 -11.54 9.25
N GLY A 95 -3.05 -12.76 8.89
CA GLY A 95 -3.94 -13.70 8.19
C GLY A 95 -3.92 -13.66 6.67
N LEU A 96 -5.06 -14.06 6.09
CA LEU A 96 -5.33 -14.18 4.65
C LEU A 96 -5.02 -12.87 3.91
N GLY A 97 -4.34 -12.98 2.76
CA GLY A 97 -3.96 -11.83 1.92
C GLY A 97 -2.54 -11.31 2.17
N HIS A 98 -1.93 -11.59 3.32
CA HIS A 98 -0.62 -11.05 3.68
C HIS A 98 0.60 -11.88 3.26
N ALA A 99 0.44 -12.95 2.47
CA ALA A 99 1.54 -13.86 2.11
C ALA A 99 2.77 -13.18 1.44
N SER A 100 2.62 -11.94 0.96
CA SER A 100 3.71 -11.11 0.44
C SER A 100 4.23 -10.07 1.45
N HIS A 101 4.56 -8.84 1.05
CA HIS A 101 5.10 -7.80 1.96
C HIS A 101 6.45 -8.13 2.61
N GLN A 102 7.21 -9.10 2.11
CA GLN A 102 8.42 -9.56 2.81
C GLN A 102 9.69 -8.80 2.45
N ASN A 103 9.69 -7.92 1.44
CA ASN A 103 10.92 -7.30 0.94
C ASN A 103 10.85 -5.77 0.72
N GLY A 104 9.79 -5.10 1.19
CA GLY A 104 9.67 -3.63 1.13
C GLY A 104 9.23 -3.07 -0.23
N LEU A 105 8.54 -3.86 -1.06
CA LEU A 105 8.02 -3.44 -2.36
C LEU A 105 6.48 -3.46 -2.45
N ASP A 106 5.80 -3.81 -1.36
CA ASP A 106 4.35 -3.93 -1.28
C ASP A 106 3.76 -2.92 -0.30
N VAL A 107 2.57 -2.42 -0.60
CA VAL A 107 1.77 -1.58 0.31
C VAL A 107 0.27 -1.82 0.08
N ASP A 108 -0.48 -1.92 1.17
CA ASP A 108 -1.94 -1.94 1.14
C ASP A 108 -2.48 -0.51 1.27
N VAL A 109 -3.42 -0.15 0.40
CA VAL A 109 -4.09 1.15 0.39
C VAL A 109 -5.59 0.91 0.49
N ILE A 110 -6.19 1.36 1.58
CA ILE A 110 -7.61 1.13 1.87
C ILE A 110 -8.46 1.95 0.90
N TYR A 111 -9.55 1.37 0.39
CA TYR A 111 -10.43 2.11 -0.50
C TYR A 111 -11.12 3.26 0.24
N PRO A 112 -11.23 4.46 -0.38
CA PRO A 112 -11.99 5.56 0.18
C PRO A 112 -13.47 5.20 0.29
N ARG A 113 -14.15 5.70 1.32
CA ARG A 113 -15.59 5.51 1.50
C ARG A 113 -16.40 6.61 0.84
N ALA A 114 -17.57 6.26 0.30
CA ALA A 114 -18.50 7.21 -0.33
C ALA A 114 -19.07 8.24 0.66
N ASP A 115 -19.16 7.89 1.94
CA ASP A 115 -19.55 8.78 3.03
C ASP A 115 -18.39 9.65 3.55
N ARG A 116 -17.19 9.53 2.95
CA ARG A 116 -15.95 10.23 3.31
C ARG A 116 -15.45 9.95 4.73
N ALA A 117 -15.95 8.93 5.41
CA ALA A 117 -15.38 8.53 6.69
C ALA A 117 -13.93 8.03 6.51
N VAL A 118 -13.04 8.43 7.42
CA VAL A 118 -11.64 7.97 7.48
C VAL A 118 -11.57 6.60 8.16
N LEU A 119 -12.25 5.62 7.55
CA LEU A 119 -12.36 4.24 8.01
C LEU A 119 -12.35 3.31 6.80
N PRO A 120 -11.94 2.04 6.95
CA PRO A 120 -12.11 1.06 5.89
C PRO A 120 -13.59 0.80 5.56
N PRO A 121 -13.93 0.52 4.29
CA PRO A 121 -15.23 0.00 3.94
C PRO A 121 -15.38 -1.43 4.47
N ARG A 122 -16.48 -1.70 5.17
CA ARG A 122 -16.85 -3.05 5.64
C ARG A 122 -17.60 -3.82 4.57
N ARG A 123 -18.21 -3.11 3.62
CA ARG A 123 -18.97 -3.67 2.50
C ARG A 123 -18.59 -2.94 1.22
N VAL A 124 -18.58 -3.65 0.09
CA VAL A 124 -18.28 -3.09 -1.24
C VAL A 124 -19.12 -1.86 -1.59
N ARG A 125 -20.37 -1.82 -1.15
CA ARG A 125 -21.28 -0.68 -1.39
C ARG A 125 -20.83 0.62 -0.70
N GLU A 126 -19.94 0.53 0.29
CA GLU A 126 -19.42 1.70 1.02
C GLU A 126 -18.22 2.32 0.31
N VAL A 127 -17.63 1.61 -0.66
CA VAL A 127 -16.49 2.11 -1.45
C VAL A 127 -16.94 3.25 -2.36
N ASP A 128 -16.25 4.39 -2.29
CA ASP A 128 -16.29 5.39 -3.35
C ASP A 128 -15.52 4.86 -4.54
N ARG A 129 -16.24 4.25 -5.50
CA ARG A 129 -15.62 3.61 -6.66
C ARG A 129 -14.88 4.60 -7.55
N ARG A 130 -15.33 5.86 -7.64
CA ARG A 130 -14.67 6.89 -8.47
C ARG A 130 -13.30 7.21 -7.89
N LEU A 131 -13.25 7.48 -6.59
CA LEU A 131 -12.00 7.77 -5.90
C LEU A 131 -11.07 6.54 -5.83
N ALA A 132 -11.63 5.35 -5.63
CA ALA A 132 -10.87 4.11 -5.66
C ALA A 132 -10.25 3.84 -7.04
N GLN A 133 -10.99 4.10 -8.13
CA GLN A 133 -10.47 3.97 -9.49
C GLN A 133 -9.34 4.98 -9.77
N ASP A 134 -9.49 6.23 -9.33
CA ASP A 134 -8.43 7.25 -9.48
C ASP A 134 -7.13 6.86 -8.75
N LEU A 135 -7.21 6.21 -7.58
CA LEU A 135 -6.03 5.62 -6.93
C LEU A 135 -5.38 4.53 -7.79
N VAL A 136 -6.17 3.60 -8.33
CA VAL A 136 -5.66 2.55 -9.24
C VAL A 136 -4.95 3.15 -10.44
N ASP A 137 -5.60 4.11 -11.11
CA ASP A 137 -5.08 4.76 -12.31
C ASP A 137 -3.75 5.46 -12.04
N ARG A 138 -3.62 6.13 -10.88
CA ARG A 138 -2.37 6.79 -10.48
C ARG A 138 -1.25 5.82 -10.16
N PHE A 139 -1.54 4.71 -9.47
CA PHE A 139 -0.52 3.68 -9.23
C PHE A 139 -0.06 3.05 -10.55
N VAL A 140 -0.98 2.79 -11.49
CA VAL A 140 -0.65 2.32 -12.84
C VAL A 140 0.22 3.34 -13.57
N ALA A 141 -0.17 4.61 -13.60
CA ALA A 141 0.57 5.68 -14.27
C ALA A 141 1.96 5.90 -13.65
N ALA A 142 2.09 5.72 -12.34
CA ALA A 142 3.37 5.77 -11.64
C ALA A 142 4.24 4.52 -11.87
N GLY A 143 3.78 3.54 -12.66
CA GLY A 143 4.58 2.36 -13.04
C GLY A 143 4.56 1.23 -12.02
N ALA A 144 3.47 1.09 -11.24
CA ALA A 144 3.26 -0.09 -10.40
C ALA A 144 3.44 -1.38 -11.21
N ARG A 145 4.09 -2.38 -10.63
CA ARG A 145 4.21 -3.71 -11.24
C ARG A 145 2.87 -4.42 -11.23
N PHE A 146 2.20 -4.36 -10.08
CA PHE A 146 0.85 -4.90 -9.90
C PHE A 146 0.03 -3.97 -9.02
N VAL A 147 -1.27 -3.94 -9.28
CA VAL A 147 -2.30 -3.38 -8.41
C VAL A 147 -3.37 -4.46 -8.28
N PHE A 148 -3.37 -5.15 -7.14
CA PHE A 148 -4.38 -6.17 -6.88
C PHE A 148 -5.60 -5.51 -6.26
N VAL A 149 -6.77 -5.81 -6.82
CA VAL A 149 -8.05 -5.22 -6.44
C VAL A 149 -9.07 -6.29 -6.08
N GLY A 150 -10.15 -5.90 -5.40
CA GLY A 150 -11.19 -6.82 -4.99
C GLY A 150 -12.07 -7.27 -6.16
N THR A 151 -12.36 -8.57 -6.23
CA THR A 151 -13.23 -9.17 -7.26
C THR A 151 -14.63 -8.58 -7.35
N ARG A 152 -15.10 -7.89 -6.31
CA ARG A 152 -16.46 -7.33 -6.25
C ARG A 152 -16.50 -5.81 -6.40
N VAL A 153 -15.36 -5.12 -6.29
CA VAL A 153 -15.31 -3.64 -6.34
C VAL A 153 -15.48 -3.13 -7.77
N ARG A 154 -15.13 -3.95 -8.77
CA ARG A 154 -15.24 -3.67 -10.21
C ARG A 154 -14.33 -2.52 -10.68
N LEU A 155 -13.13 -2.44 -10.10
CA LEU A 155 -12.07 -1.55 -10.57
C LEU A 155 -11.39 -2.14 -11.80
N THR A 156 -10.86 -1.28 -12.67
CA THR A 156 -10.34 -1.66 -13.99
C THR A 156 -8.94 -1.08 -14.23
N GLY A 157 -8.26 -1.57 -15.27
CA GLY A 157 -6.96 -1.08 -15.73
C GLY A 157 -6.27 -2.12 -16.62
N PRO A 158 -5.01 -1.89 -17.02
CA PRO A 158 -4.28 -2.83 -17.88
C PRO A 158 -4.19 -4.21 -17.21
N ALA A 159 -4.71 -5.26 -17.85
CA ALA A 159 -4.85 -6.59 -17.24
C ALA A 159 -3.52 -7.22 -16.75
N ARG A 160 -2.38 -6.79 -17.32
CA ARG A 160 -1.04 -7.23 -16.88
C ARG A 160 -0.59 -6.58 -15.56
N VAL A 161 -1.23 -5.49 -15.15
CA VAL A 161 -0.91 -4.69 -13.96
C VAL A 161 -2.04 -4.79 -12.94
N VAL A 162 -3.29 -4.53 -13.35
CA VAL A 162 -4.45 -4.56 -12.47
C VAL A 162 -5.10 -5.94 -12.48
N GLN A 163 -5.12 -6.60 -11.34
CA GLN A 163 -5.60 -7.99 -11.21
C GLN A 163 -6.61 -8.11 -10.09
N ALA A 164 -7.80 -8.63 -10.39
CA ALA A 164 -8.83 -8.86 -9.39
C ALA A 164 -8.60 -10.18 -8.65
N ILE A 165 -8.46 -10.13 -7.33
CA ILE A 165 -8.21 -11.31 -6.49
C ILE A 165 -9.10 -11.33 -5.23
N PRO A 166 -9.34 -12.51 -4.62
CA PRO A 166 -10.07 -12.62 -3.36
C PRO A 166 -9.41 -11.83 -2.22
N HIS A 167 -10.17 -11.51 -1.17
CA HIS A 167 -9.70 -10.82 0.06
C HIS A 167 -9.21 -9.37 -0.11
N HIS A 168 -9.50 -8.71 -1.23
CA HIS A 168 -9.09 -7.32 -1.50
C HIS A 168 -10.30 -6.40 -1.75
N ASN A 169 -11.46 -6.68 -1.13
CA ASN A 169 -12.68 -5.90 -1.37
C ASN A 169 -12.77 -4.60 -0.54
N ASP A 170 -11.83 -4.41 0.39
CA ASP A 170 -11.73 -3.24 1.27
C ASP A 170 -10.44 -2.42 1.05
N HIS A 171 -9.48 -2.95 0.29
CA HIS A 171 -8.23 -2.29 -0.05
C HIS A 171 -7.70 -2.75 -1.42
N LEU A 172 -6.79 -1.97 -2.00
CA LEU A 172 -5.93 -2.41 -3.09
C LEU A 172 -4.53 -2.73 -2.54
N HIS A 173 -3.92 -3.79 -3.04
CA HIS A 173 -2.53 -4.16 -2.75
C HIS A 173 -1.66 -3.70 -3.92
N VAL A 174 -0.73 -2.77 -3.68
CA VAL A 174 0.22 -2.30 -4.69
C VAL A 174 1.54 -3.04 -4.55
N ARG A 175 2.11 -3.44 -5.69
CA ARG A 175 3.50 -3.86 -5.78
C ARG A 175 4.26 -2.99 -6.77
N ILE A 176 5.40 -2.45 -6.38
CA ILE A 176 6.30 -1.74 -7.29
C ILE A 176 7.38 -2.66 -7.87
N ARG A 177 8.04 -2.21 -8.94
CA ARG A 177 9.28 -2.83 -9.40
C ARG A 177 10.42 -2.39 -8.47
N PRO A 178 11.39 -3.27 -8.15
CA PRO A 178 12.62 -2.80 -7.53
C PRO A 178 13.29 -1.77 -8.47
N PRO A 179 13.93 -0.73 -7.92
CA PRO A 179 14.66 0.23 -8.74
C PRO A 179 15.68 -0.48 -9.61
N ARG A 180 15.84 -0.01 -10.85
CA ARG A 180 16.90 -0.50 -11.74
C ARG A 180 18.23 -0.09 -11.10
N ARG A 181 19.16 -1.05 -11.03
CA ARG A 181 20.53 -0.79 -10.56
C ARG A 181 21.28 0.01 -11.62
#